data_AF-A0A354R6J3-F1
#
_entry.id   AF-A0A354R6J3-F1
#
_cell.length_a   1.000
_cell.length_b   1.000
_cell.length_c   1.000
_cell.angle_alpha   90.00
_cell.angle_beta   90.00
_cell.angle_gamma   90.00
#
_symmetry.space_group_name_H-M   'P 1'
#
loop_
_entity.id
_entity.type
_entity.pdbx_description
1 polymer ?
#
loop_
_entity_poly.entity_id
_entity_poly.type
_entity_poly.pdbx_seq_one_letter_code
_entity_poly.pdbx_strand_id
1 'polypeptide(L)'
;MRTFGAVALEGTDPAGVLPRLTVSTNAAGVSAVTLRGGNFGRVEGAAGPVRIAGDTHLYKPASNMSFTVANGGKLEYGNAAVLRAADPVLWLDAARTNTLQQYVVADKNGQYSAVYTNDYPLVRRWNDRRAGQTALYGLNPYGKGYLYLYPYLVREACNGQAVLSFGRQSGTLEKKYAFADSKGQTPDWAWTVSENRRLPFNRAVPVKTTVMMYSSANGGGGTLLGGYKLASDYNASDLKDGETFDDGATTLDSLADFFSRNWGGDRVLNRTDVPVRLDGAKAETEEQRKLNGTWQILTLDSVKENGEGVPVRALGTLTDDGANCGGQIYGEILLFTNALTAVQRLAAEAYLAAKWRVPGYELALRHVQVEDGGVFAADTAFLPNGMGLGRNLAFMVDATGTVVDALRLGAAEVDAYQGGTVTVDFGTEKPQAGVYRLISAGRIHRLDAAKWTLKTEPLNGRKVLLAWEKDASGPVMTGLSVKVVAQGFALHFR
;
A
#
# COMPACT_ATOMS: atom_id res chain seq x y z
N MET A 1 -19.68 28.15 -31.25
CA MET A 1 -18.98 27.19 -30.37
C MET A 1 -17.78 26.65 -31.13
N ARG A 2 -16.56 26.75 -30.59
CA ARG A 2 -15.36 26.11 -31.17
C ARG A 2 -15.27 24.69 -30.63
N THR A 3 -15.40 23.70 -31.49
CA THR A 3 -15.04 22.30 -31.23
C THR A 3 -13.51 22.22 -31.18
N PHE A 4 -12.95 21.93 -30.01
CA PHE A 4 -11.54 21.55 -29.93
C PHE A 4 -11.43 20.08 -30.34
N GLY A 5 -10.57 19.78 -31.32
CA GLY A 5 -10.27 18.41 -31.75
C GLY A 5 -9.54 17.60 -30.68
N ALA A 6 -9.23 16.34 -30.96
CA ALA A 6 -8.44 15.49 -30.06
C ALA A 6 -7.11 16.17 -29.70
N VAL A 7 -6.88 16.40 -28.40
CA VAL A 7 -5.66 17.02 -27.90
C VAL A 7 -4.66 15.91 -27.57
N ALA A 8 -3.45 16.01 -28.14
CA ALA A 8 -2.34 15.14 -27.79
C ALA A 8 -1.41 15.86 -26.80
N LEU A 9 -1.00 15.17 -25.75
CA LEU A 9 -0.07 15.68 -24.74
C LEU A 9 1.14 14.75 -24.63
N GLU A 10 2.33 15.36 -24.54
CA GLU A 10 3.62 14.68 -24.44
C GLU A 10 4.48 15.42 -23.42
N GLY A 11 5.03 14.68 -22.45
CA GLY A 11 5.98 15.24 -21.49
C GLY A 11 7.37 15.31 -22.12
N THR A 12 7.88 16.51 -22.36
CA THR A 12 9.20 16.71 -22.98
C THR A 12 10.35 16.66 -21.99
N ASP A 13 10.07 16.84 -20.70
CA ASP A 13 11.07 16.73 -19.63
C ASP A 13 11.07 15.31 -19.04
N PRO A 14 12.14 14.51 -19.25
CA PRO A 14 12.28 13.18 -18.72
C PRO A 14 12.54 13.13 -17.20
N ALA A 15 12.63 14.27 -16.51
CA ALA A 15 12.65 14.38 -15.06
C ALA A 15 11.41 15.11 -14.50
N GLY A 16 10.57 15.66 -15.37
CA GLY A 16 9.40 16.46 -15.01
C GLY A 16 8.16 15.62 -14.73
N VAL A 17 7.30 16.12 -13.84
CA VAL A 17 5.95 15.60 -13.65
C VAL A 17 5.07 16.21 -14.75
N LEU A 18 4.27 15.40 -15.46
CA LEU A 18 3.24 15.95 -16.34
C LEU A 18 2.27 16.78 -15.49
N PRO A 19 1.88 17.97 -15.95
CA PRO A 19 0.93 18.80 -15.23
C PRO A 19 -0.38 18.04 -14.98
N ARG A 20 -1.10 18.45 -13.93
CA ARG A 20 -2.46 17.98 -13.65
C ARG A 20 -3.31 18.22 -14.90
N LEU A 21 -3.83 17.15 -15.48
CA LEU A 21 -4.68 17.20 -16.66
C LEU A 21 -6.14 17.15 -16.22
N THR A 22 -6.90 18.18 -16.55
CA THR A 22 -8.36 18.20 -16.36
C THR A 22 -9.05 17.96 -17.70
N VAL A 23 -9.74 16.82 -17.81
CA VAL A 23 -10.60 16.47 -18.95
C VAL A 23 -11.98 17.08 -18.70
N SER A 24 -12.41 18.01 -19.55
CA SER A 24 -13.76 18.58 -19.54
C SER A 24 -14.55 18.03 -20.72
N THR A 25 -15.76 17.52 -20.51
CA THR A 25 -16.67 17.16 -21.61
C THR A 25 -17.31 18.42 -22.20
N ASN A 26 -17.40 18.50 -23.53
CA ASN A 26 -18.24 19.50 -24.19
C ASN A 26 -19.70 18.97 -24.33
N ALA A 27 -20.64 19.85 -24.69
CA ALA A 27 -22.06 19.52 -24.85
C ALA A 27 -22.38 18.43 -25.90
N ALA A 28 -21.38 18.01 -26.70
CA ALA A 28 -21.50 16.94 -27.69
C ALA A 28 -20.87 15.60 -27.22
N GLY A 29 -20.39 15.52 -25.97
CA GLY A 29 -19.84 14.29 -25.39
C GLY A 29 -18.46 13.87 -25.93
N VAL A 30 -17.80 14.70 -26.75
CA VAL A 30 -16.50 14.37 -27.33
C VAL A 30 -15.38 15.04 -26.55
N SER A 31 -14.59 14.25 -25.83
CA SER A 31 -13.31 14.69 -25.25
C SER A 31 -12.37 13.50 -25.12
N ALA A 32 -11.78 13.07 -26.23
CA ALA A 32 -10.72 12.07 -26.22
C ALA A 32 -9.37 12.80 -26.10
N VAL A 33 -8.73 12.72 -24.94
CA VAL A 33 -7.34 13.16 -24.77
C VAL A 33 -6.42 12.00 -25.12
N THR A 34 -5.40 12.25 -25.94
CA THR A 34 -4.36 11.26 -26.23
C THR A 34 -3.09 11.58 -25.46
N LEU A 35 -2.60 10.64 -24.67
CA LEU A 35 -1.30 10.72 -24.01
C LEU A 35 -0.27 9.96 -24.85
N ARG A 36 0.79 10.65 -25.29
CA ARG A 36 1.87 10.08 -26.12
C ARG A 36 3.13 9.71 -25.33
N GLY A 37 3.12 9.96 -24.03
CA GLY A 37 4.17 9.53 -23.11
C GLY A 37 4.49 10.57 -22.04
N GLY A 38 5.23 10.13 -21.03
CA GLY A 38 5.72 10.95 -19.93
C GLY A 38 5.78 10.19 -18.59
N ASN A 39 6.48 10.77 -17.61
CA ASN A 39 6.80 10.06 -16.36
C ASN A 39 5.68 9.98 -15.33
N PHE A 40 4.84 11.01 -15.19
CA PHE A 40 3.74 11.00 -14.24
C PHE A 40 2.69 12.04 -14.59
N GLY A 41 1.48 11.62 -14.95
CA GLY A 41 0.32 12.50 -15.07
C GLY A 41 -0.75 12.18 -14.03
N ARG A 42 -1.41 13.22 -13.50
CA ARG A 42 -2.68 13.08 -12.77
C ARG A 42 -3.80 13.50 -13.70
N VAL A 43 -4.67 12.55 -14.04
CA VAL A 43 -5.79 12.76 -14.97
C VAL A 43 -7.10 12.79 -14.20
N GLU A 44 -7.84 13.88 -14.31
CA GLU A 44 -9.08 14.11 -13.56
C GLU A 44 -10.11 14.88 -14.39
N GLY A 45 -11.33 15.02 -13.89
CA GLY A 45 -12.36 15.86 -14.50
C GLY A 45 -13.66 15.11 -14.73
N ALA A 46 -14.44 15.57 -15.71
CA ALA A 46 -15.66 14.88 -16.12
C ALA A 46 -15.31 13.50 -16.68
N ALA A 47 -16.20 12.52 -16.50
CA ALA A 47 -16.00 11.18 -17.03
C ALA A 47 -15.74 11.26 -18.55
N GLY A 48 -14.66 10.62 -19.02
CA GLY A 48 -14.26 10.71 -20.41
C GLY A 48 -13.17 9.70 -20.79
N PRO A 49 -13.12 9.29 -22.07
CA PRO A 49 -12.13 8.34 -22.55
C PRO A 49 -10.76 9.01 -22.74
N VAL A 50 -9.70 8.33 -22.31
CA VAL A 50 -8.30 8.74 -22.49
C VAL A 50 -7.58 7.67 -23.29
N ARG A 51 -7.01 8.07 -24.43
CA ARG A 51 -6.23 7.17 -25.29
C ARG A 51 -4.76 7.22 -24.90
N ILE A 52 -4.13 6.07 -24.70
CA ILE A 52 -2.71 5.93 -24.40
C ILE A 52 -2.00 5.40 -25.64
N ALA A 53 -1.12 6.20 -26.24
CA ALA A 53 -0.43 5.90 -27.50
C ALA A 53 1.10 5.82 -27.36
N GLY A 54 1.64 6.07 -26.17
CA GLY A 54 3.06 5.87 -25.84
C GLY A 54 3.24 5.45 -24.38
N ASP A 55 4.49 5.35 -23.91
CA ASP A 55 4.79 4.89 -22.55
C ASP A 55 4.37 5.92 -21.50
N THR A 56 3.26 5.63 -20.84
CA THR A 56 2.52 6.55 -19.98
C THR A 56 2.36 5.98 -18.59
N HIS A 57 2.70 6.82 -17.62
CA HIS A 57 2.69 6.50 -16.21
C HIS A 57 1.69 7.41 -15.51
N LEU A 58 0.73 6.83 -14.80
CA LEU A 58 -0.33 7.58 -14.13
C LEU A 58 -0.22 7.50 -12.61
N TYR A 59 -0.52 8.63 -11.97
CA TYR A 59 -0.61 8.75 -10.52
C TYR A 59 -1.99 9.30 -10.14
N LYS A 60 -2.74 8.49 -9.38
CA LYS A 60 -4.05 8.80 -8.80
C LYS A 60 -5.02 9.40 -9.83
N PRO A 61 -5.29 8.70 -10.96
CA PRO A 61 -6.34 9.14 -11.86
C PRO A 61 -7.68 9.16 -11.12
N ALA A 62 -8.58 10.06 -11.52
CA ALA A 62 -9.93 10.06 -10.98
C ALA A 62 -10.64 8.73 -11.32
N SER A 63 -11.43 8.22 -10.38
CA SER A 63 -12.03 6.88 -10.45
C SER A 63 -13.06 6.71 -11.58
N ASN A 64 -13.53 7.82 -12.15
CA ASN A 64 -14.47 7.91 -13.26
C ASN A 64 -13.79 8.02 -14.64
N MET A 65 -12.46 7.93 -14.71
CA MET A 65 -11.74 7.96 -15.98
C MET A 65 -11.69 6.57 -16.63
N SER A 66 -11.85 6.53 -17.95
CA SER A 66 -11.69 5.32 -18.78
C SER A 66 -10.44 5.43 -19.66
N PHE A 67 -9.63 4.38 -19.71
CA PHE A 67 -8.39 4.35 -20.47
C PHE A 67 -8.43 3.31 -21.59
N THR A 68 -8.05 3.70 -22.80
CA THR A 68 -7.81 2.79 -23.93
C THR A 68 -6.34 2.82 -24.29
N VAL A 69 -5.64 1.71 -24.11
CA VAL A 69 -4.24 1.53 -24.49
C VAL A 69 -4.18 1.06 -25.93
N ALA A 70 -3.67 1.92 -26.81
CA ALA A 70 -3.54 1.66 -28.23
C ALA A 70 -2.41 0.66 -28.53
N ASN A 71 -2.40 0.10 -29.73
CA ASN A 71 -1.26 -0.65 -30.26
C ASN A 71 0.04 0.17 -30.11
N GLY A 72 1.08 -0.44 -29.52
CA GLY A 72 2.37 0.20 -29.23
C GLY A 72 2.36 1.15 -28.02
N GLY A 73 1.20 1.42 -27.43
CA GLY A 73 1.06 2.17 -26.18
C GLY A 73 1.33 1.30 -24.96
N LYS A 74 1.85 1.92 -23.89
CA LYS A 74 2.03 1.28 -22.59
C LYS A 74 1.43 2.16 -21.50
N LEU A 75 0.59 1.57 -20.65
CA LEU A 75 0.04 2.21 -19.46
C LEU A 75 0.55 1.50 -18.22
N GLU A 76 1.09 2.28 -17.28
CA GLU A 76 1.50 1.82 -15.96
C GLU A 76 0.90 2.72 -14.88
N TYR A 77 0.36 2.15 -13.81
CA TYR A 77 0.01 2.91 -12.61
C TYR A 77 1.21 2.93 -11.67
N GLY A 78 1.80 4.11 -11.48
CA GLY A 78 3.14 4.22 -10.93
C GLY A 78 4.22 4.26 -12.02
N ASN A 79 5.47 4.09 -11.60
CA ASN A 79 6.61 4.03 -12.49
C ASN A 79 7.71 3.19 -11.83
N ALA A 80 7.71 1.90 -12.13
CA ALA A 80 8.60 0.91 -11.54
C ALA A 80 10.07 1.19 -11.87
N ALA A 81 10.37 1.65 -13.08
CA ALA A 81 11.72 2.01 -13.49
C ALA A 81 12.28 3.16 -12.63
N VAL A 82 11.48 4.22 -12.44
CA VAL A 82 11.84 5.35 -11.58
C VAL A 82 11.98 4.93 -10.13
N LEU A 83 11.09 4.08 -9.61
CA LEU A 83 11.18 3.59 -8.23
C LEU A 83 12.46 2.77 -7.99
N ARG A 84 12.85 1.92 -8.96
CA ARG A 84 14.14 1.21 -8.89
C ARG A 84 15.31 2.19 -8.86
N ALA A 85 15.28 3.19 -9.72
CA ALA A 85 16.33 4.20 -9.81
C ALA A 85 16.39 5.13 -8.59
N ALA A 86 15.30 5.25 -7.82
CA ALA A 86 15.30 5.98 -6.56
C ALA A 86 16.14 5.29 -5.47
N ASP A 87 16.35 3.97 -5.61
CA ASP A 87 17.21 3.10 -4.78
C ASP A 87 17.16 3.40 -3.28
N PRO A 88 16.09 3.00 -2.56
CA PRO A 88 16.03 3.19 -1.12
C PRO A 88 17.23 2.50 -0.46
N VAL A 89 17.82 3.11 0.56
CA VAL A 89 18.93 2.50 1.30
C VAL A 89 18.44 1.34 2.17
N LEU A 90 17.19 1.43 2.65
CA LEU A 90 16.51 0.41 3.44
C LEU A 90 15.04 0.37 3.05
N TRP A 91 14.55 -0.84 2.78
CA TRP A 91 13.18 -1.10 2.36
C TRP A 91 12.56 -2.23 3.19
N LEU A 92 11.75 -1.84 4.18
CA LEU A 92 11.09 -2.73 5.12
C LEU A 92 9.64 -2.95 4.71
N ASP A 93 9.23 -4.19 4.43
CA ASP A 93 7.89 -4.55 3.96
C ASP A 93 7.26 -5.65 4.83
N ALA A 94 6.23 -5.33 5.62
CA ALA A 94 5.64 -6.26 6.59
C ALA A 94 4.72 -7.28 5.92
N ALA A 95 4.23 -6.98 4.71
CA ALA A 95 3.45 -7.92 3.91
C ALA A 95 4.32 -9.06 3.37
N ARG A 96 5.65 -8.86 3.26
CA ARG A 96 6.63 -9.90 2.97
C ARG A 96 7.11 -10.57 4.25
N THR A 97 6.27 -11.44 4.80
CA THR A 97 6.52 -12.09 6.10
C THR A 97 7.80 -12.93 6.15
N ASN A 98 8.32 -13.39 5.00
CA ASN A 98 9.61 -14.07 4.91
C ASN A 98 10.82 -13.15 5.21
N THR A 99 10.63 -11.84 5.24
CA THR A 99 11.66 -10.86 5.66
C THR A 99 11.68 -10.65 7.18
N LEU A 100 10.68 -11.19 7.90
CA LEU A 100 10.53 -11.06 9.34
C LEU A 100 11.08 -12.30 10.04
N GLN A 101 11.91 -12.08 11.05
CA GLN A 101 12.34 -13.14 11.95
C GLN A 101 11.53 -13.08 13.24
N GLN A 102 10.82 -14.16 13.54
CA GLN A 102 10.10 -14.29 14.80
C GLN A 102 11.07 -14.35 15.99
N TYR A 103 10.68 -13.74 17.10
CA TYR A 103 11.38 -13.91 18.37
C TYR A 103 11.07 -15.29 18.97
N VAL A 104 12.13 -16.00 19.36
CA VAL A 104 12.06 -17.32 19.96
C VAL A 104 12.65 -17.23 21.36
N VAL A 105 11.91 -17.72 22.36
CA VAL A 105 12.34 -17.74 23.75
C VAL A 105 12.87 -19.13 24.08
N ALA A 106 14.03 -19.16 24.76
CA ALA A 106 14.54 -20.38 25.38
C ALA A 106 14.22 -20.38 26.88
N ASP A 107 13.61 -21.46 27.36
CA ASP A 107 13.47 -21.74 28.78
C ASP A 107 13.89 -23.18 29.11
N LYS A 108 13.71 -23.56 30.39
CA LYS A 108 14.11 -24.89 30.89
C LYS A 108 13.36 -26.05 30.24
N ASN A 109 12.26 -25.78 29.53
CA ASN A 109 11.42 -26.76 28.85
C ASN A 109 11.69 -26.80 27.33
N GLY A 110 12.61 -25.97 26.82
CA GLY A 110 12.99 -25.91 25.40
C GLY A 110 12.88 -24.52 24.79
N GLN A 111 12.80 -24.47 23.46
CA GLN A 111 12.59 -23.24 22.70
C GLN A 111 11.15 -23.16 22.22
N TYR A 112 10.53 -21.99 22.32
CA TYR A 112 9.20 -21.74 21.78
C TYR A 112 9.14 -20.40 21.05
N SER A 113 8.36 -20.38 19.97
CA SER A 113 8.05 -19.17 19.22
C SER A 113 7.17 -18.25 20.05
N ALA A 114 7.64 -17.05 20.35
CA ALA A 114 6.86 -16.10 21.14
C ALA A 114 5.72 -15.54 20.29
N VAL A 115 4.50 -15.74 20.78
CA VAL A 115 3.26 -15.20 20.19
C VAL A 115 2.47 -14.48 21.27
N TYR A 116 1.67 -13.51 20.83
CA TYR A 116 0.65 -12.92 21.68
C TYR A 116 -0.53 -13.85 21.89
N THR A 117 -1.36 -13.59 22.91
CA THR A 117 -2.58 -14.35 23.20
C THR A 117 -3.59 -14.41 22.04
N ASN A 118 -3.42 -13.55 21.02
CA ASN A 118 -4.18 -13.57 19.77
C ASN A 118 -3.42 -14.23 18.60
N ASP A 119 -2.39 -15.02 18.89
CA ASP A 119 -1.51 -15.73 17.95
C ASP A 119 -0.68 -14.81 17.02
N TYR A 120 -0.47 -13.55 17.39
CA TYR A 120 0.40 -12.66 16.63
C TYR A 120 1.88 -12.89 16.97
N PRO A 121 2.73 -13.22 15.97
CA PRO A 121 4.16 -13.42 16.17
C PRO A 121 4.85 -12.15 16.68
N LEU A 122 5.70 -12.30 17.71
CA LEU A 122 6.64 -11.25 18.08
C LEU A 122 7.79 -11.23 17.07
N VAL A 123 8.17 -10.05 16.60
CA VAL A 123 9.18 -9.91 15.55
C VAL A 123 10.47 -9.38 16.16
N ARG A 124 11.54 -10.19 16.11
CA ARG A 124 12.89 -9.80 16.54
C ARG A 124 13.61 -8.96 15.48
N ARG A 125 13.44 -9.33 14.21
CA ARG A 125 14.20 -8.76 13.11
C ARG A 125 13.31 -8.51 11.90
N TRP A 126 13.56 -7.41 11.20
CA TRP A 126 12.93 -7.07 9.94
C TRP A 126 14.00 -6.75 8.90
N ASN A 127 14.18 -7.65 7.95
CA ASN A 127 15.17 -7.51 6.89
C ASN A 127 14.65 -6.65 5.75
N ASP A 128 15.58 -6.07 4.98
CA ASP A 128 15.25 -5.47 3.70
C ASP A 128 14.55 -6.50 2.80
N ARG A 129 13.54 -6.06 2.06
CA ARG A 129 12.78 -6.93 1.16
C ARG A 129 13.54 -7.36 -0.09
N ARG A 130 14.65 -6.69 -0.43
CA ARG A 130 15.50 -6.99 -1.58
C ARG A 130 16.57 -7.97 -1.14
N ALA A 131 16.57 -9.16 -1.76
CA ALA A 131 17.49 -10.24 -1.38
C ALA A 131 18.98 -9.85 -1.46
N GLY A 132 19.35 -8.88 -2.32
CA GLY A 132 20.73 -8.39 -2.45
C GLY A 132 21.18 -7.41 -1.35
N GLN A 133 20.27 -6.86 -0.54
CA GLN A 133 20.58 -5.96 0.57
C GLN A 133 20.46 -6.71 1.91
N THR A 134 21.58 -7.01 2.55
CA THR A 134 21.63 -7.74 3.83
C THR A 134 22.37 -7.00 4.94
N ALA A 135 23.01 -5.87 4.62
CA ALA A 135 23.87 -5.13 5.54
C ALA A 135 23.09 -4.21 6.49
N LEU A 136 21.86 -3.84 6.12
CA LEU A 136 20.98 -2.92 6.85
C LEU A 136 19.64 -3.60 7.15
N TYR A 137 19.21 -3.55 8.40
CA TYR A 137 17.96 -4.18 8.86
C TYR A 137 17.54 -3.66 10.24
N GLY A 138 16.26 -3.86 10.57
CA GLY A 138 15.77 -3.69 11.94
C GLY A 138 16.07 -4.93 12.78
N LEU A 139 16.65 -4.74 13.96
CA LEU A 139 16.96 -5.78 14.94
C LEU A 139 16.70 -5.25 16.34
N ASN A 140 15.86 -5.95 17.08
CA ASN A 140 15.74 -5.79 18.52
C ASN A 140 16.64 -6.85 19.20
N PRO A 141 17.80 -6.45 19.77
CA PRO A 141 18.78 -7.40 20.27
C PRO A 141 18.43 -7.98 21.65
N TYR A 142 17.41 -7.45 22.35
CA TYR A 142 17.16 -7.77 23.75
C TYR A 142 16.87 -9.25 24.04
N GLY A 143 17.55 -9.87 24.99
CA GLY A 143 17.34 -11.27 25.33
C GLY A 143 16.05 -11.60 26.08
N LYS A 144 16.09 -12.73 26.80
CA LYS A 144 14.99 -13.28 27.58
C LYS A 144 14.45 -12.27 28.61
N GLY A 145 13.12 -12.18 28.73
CA GLY A 145 12.45 -11.33 29.73
C GLY A 145 11.96 -9.96 29.23
N TYR A 146 12.33 -9.57 28.01
CA TYR A 146 12.00 -8.25 27.43
C TYR A 146 10.93 -8.29 26.33
N LEU A 147 9.97 -9.22 26.43
CA LEU A 147 8.97 -9.50 25.40
C LEU A 147 8.08 -8.28 25.03
N TYR A 148 7.83 -7.39 25.98
CA TYR A 148 7.06 -6.15 25.81
C TYR A 148 7.79 -5.09 24.96
N LEU A 149 9.06 -5.31 24.64
CA LEU A 149 9.85 -4.43 23.75
C LEU A 149 9.72 -4.81 22.27
N TYR A 150 9.23 -6.00 21.97
CA TYR A 150 9.18 -6.51 20.61
C TYR A 150 7.92 -6.04 19.89
N PRO A 151 8.00 -5.56 18.65
CA PRO A 151 6.82 -5.36 17.83
C PRO A 151 6.19 -6.70 17.45
N TYR A 152 4.96 -6.67 16.95
CA TYR A 152 4.23 -7.89 16.56
C TYR A 152 3.53 -7.76 15.22
N LEU A 153 3.50 -8.89 14.51
CA LEU A 153 2.92 -8.98 13.19
C LEU A 153 1.40 -9.13 13.30
N VAL A 154 0.66 -8.11 12.90
CA VAL A 154 -0.79 -8.18 12.75
C VAL A 154 -1.09 -8.66 11.33
N ARG A 155 -1.67 -9.85 11.22
CA ARG A 155 -2.09 -10.43 9.94
C ARG A 155 -3.38 -9.74 9.45
N GLU A 156 -3.58 -9.66 8.14
CA GLU A 156 -4.83 -9.18 7.53
C GLU A 156 -5.29 -7.76 7.93
N ALA A 157 -4.35 -6.84 8.20
CA ALA A 157 -4.66 -5.54 8.79
C ALA A 157 -5.04 -4.45 7.77
N CYS A 158 -4.09 -4.05 6.93
CA CYS A 158 -4.32 -3.01 5.93
C CYS A 158 -4.74 -3.69 4.64
N ASN A 159 -6.06 -3.75 4.38
CA ASN A 159 -6.60 -4.35 3.17
C ASN A 159 -6.16 -5.81 2.95
N GLY A 160 -6.09 -6.58 4.05
CA GLY A 160 -5.64 -7.97 4.06
C GLY A 160 -4.13 -8.16 4.08
N GLN A 161 -3.34 -7.08 4.04
CA GLN A 161 -1.90 -7.20 4.17
C GLN A 161 -1.46 -7.13 5.63
N ALA A 162 -0.41 -7.90 5.92
CA ALA A 162 0.20 -7.92 7.23
C ALA A 162 0.97 -6.63 7.51
N VAL A 163 0.96 -6.20 8.77
CA VAL A 163 1.61 -4.97 9.23
C VAL A 163 2.33 -5.22 10.54
N LEU A 164 3.30 -4.38 10.86
CA LEU A 164 4.02 -4.46 12.11
C LEU A 164 3.48 -3.41 13.10
N SER A 165 2.92 -3.89 14.22
CA SER A 165 2.39 -3.04 15.29
C SER A 165 3.40 -2.87 16.41
N PHE A 166 3.53 -1.63 16.89
CA PHE A 166 4.34 -1.23 18.02
C PHE A 166 3.45 -0.89 19.23
N GLY A 167 2.26 -1.48 19.29
CA GLY A 167 1.34 -1.34 20.44
C GLY A 167 0.85 0.09 20.64
N ARG A 168 0.38 0.40 21.84
CA ARG A 168 -0.07 1.71 22.32
C ARG A 168 1.09 2.54 22.84
N GLN A 169 0.95 3.85 22.68
CA GLN A 169 1.85 4.80 23.32
C GLN A 169 1.52 4.94 24.82
N SER A 170 2.54 4.83 25.69
CA SER A 170 2.46 5.13 27.14
C SER A 170 1.35 4.39 27.90
N GLY A 171 0.91 3.22 27.40
CA GLY A 171 -0.11 2.38 28.02
C GLY A 171 0.49 1.16 28.73
N THR A 172 -0.32 0.51 29.56
CA THR A 172 -0.03 -0.84 30.06
C THR A 172 -0.41 -1.87 29.00
N LEU A 173 0.32 -2.98 28.95
CA LEU A 173 0.01 -4.11 28.09
C LEU A 173 -1.43 -4.61 28.34
N GLU A 174 -2.30 -4.53 27.33
CA GLU A 174 -3.67 -5.07 27.45
C GLU A 174 -3.68 -6.60 27.49
N LYS A 175 -4.71 -7.19 28.11
CA LYS A 175 -4.91 -8.66 28.20
C LYS A 175 -4.78 -9.41 26.89
N LYS A 176 -5.38 -8.88 25.82
CA LYS A 176 -5.33 -9.49 24.48
C LYS A 176 -3.95 -9.39 23.80
N TYR A 177 -3.06 -8.57 24.33
CA TYR A 177 -1.70 -8.35 23.83
C TYR A 177 -0.66 -8.81 24.84
N ALA A 178 -1.01 -9.68 25.79
CA ALA A 178 -0.02 -10.34 26.64
C ALA A 178 0.46 -11.63 25.98
N PHE A 179 1.70 -12.03 26.25
CA PHE A 179 2.26 -13.24 25.65
C PHE A 179 1.92 -14.47 26.47
N ALA A 180 2.00 -15.63 25.83
CA ALA A 180 1.89 -16.92 26.49
C ALA A 180 3.29 -17.52 26.69
N ASP A 181 3.57 -18.07 27.87
CA ASP A 181 4.81 -18.81 28.15
C ASP A 181 4.83 -20.19 27.47
N SER A 182 5.85 -21.02 27.75
CA SER A 182 5.95 -22.38 27.17
C SER A 182 4.78 -23.31 27.53
N LYS A 183 3.90 -22.92 28.46
CA LYS A 183 2.71 -23.65 28.88
C LYS A 183 1.40 -23.04 28.37
N GLY A 184 1.48 -21.99 27.54
CA GLY A 184 0.31 -21.28 27.06
C GLY A 184 -0.31 -20.33 28.09
N GLN A 185 0.40 -20.02 29.19
CA GLN A 185 -0.11 -19.18 30.27
C GLN A 185 0.47 -17.77 30.19
N THR A 186 -0.35 -16.76 30.48
CA THR A 186 0.13 -15.39 30.60
C THR A 186 0.70 -15.13 31.99
N PRO A 187 1.95 -14.65 32.11
CA PRO A 187 2.52 -14.33 33.42
C PRO A 187 1.85 -13.15 34.11
N ASP A 188 1.68 -13.19 35.43
CA ASP A 188 1.00 -12.15 36.22
C ASP A 188 1.65 -10.76 36.12
N TRP A 189 2.96 -10.69 35.91
CA TRP A 189 3.67 -9.41 35.75
C TRP A 189 3.32 -8.70 34.44
N ALA A 190 2.78 -9.41 33.44
CA ALA A 190 2.42 -8.82 32.15
C ALA A 190 1.40 -7.67 32.33
N TRP A 191 0.65 -7.66 33.44
CA TRP A 191 -0.39 -6.69 33.76
C TRP A 191 0.09 -5.36 34.33
N THR A 192 1.37 -5.23 34.65
CA THR A 192 1.93 -4.00 35.24
C THR A 192 3.01 -3.37 34.38
N VAL A 193 3.35 -3.99 33.23
CA VAL A 193 4.42 -3.52 32.36
C VAL A 193 3.88 -2.57 31.29
N SER A 194 4.56 -1.43 31.13
CA SER A 194 4.28 -0.47 30.07
C SER A 194 4.69 -1.02 28.70
N GLU A 195 3.83 -0.83 27.69
CA GLU A 195 4.18 -1.16 26.31
C GLU A 195 5.32 -0.26 25.84
N ASN A 196 6.47 -0.86 25.52
CA ASN A 196 7.69 -0.15 25.14
C ASN A 196 8.29 -0.71 23.86
N ARG A 197 7.44 -0.94 22.88
CA ARG A 197 7.77 -1.70 21.68
C ARG A 197 8.59 -0.86 20.73
N ARG A 198 9.70 -1.43 20.26
CA ARG A 198 10.66 -0.76 19.39
C ARG A 198 11.42 -1.75 18.52
N LEU A 199 11.94 -1.25 17.42
CA LEU A 199 12.80 -2.00 16.52
C LEU A 199 13.97 -1.08 16.11
N PRO A 200 15.08 -1.16 16.84
CA PRO A 200 16.31 -0.51 16.44
C PRO A 200 16.80 -1.00 15.09
N PHE A 201 17.60 -0.19 14.40
CA PHE A 201 18.36 -0.58 13.23
C PHE A 201 19.75 -1.01 13.66
N ASN A 202 20.30 -1.97 12.94
CA ASN A 202 21.64 -2.49 13.22
C ASN A 202 22.75 -1.45 13.09
N ARG A 203 22.51 -0.33 12.41
CA ARG A 203 23.38 0.85 12.37
C ARG A 203 22.56 2.11 12.06
N ALA A 204 23.15 3.30 12.21
CA ALA A 204 22.49 4.55 11.83
C ALA A 204 22.30 4.63 10.32
N VAL A 205 21.19 5.25 9.90
CA VAL A 205 20.90 5.54 8.49
C VAL A 205 20.77 7.05 8.30
N PRO A 206 21.61 7.72 7.49
CA PRO A 206 21.52 9.15 7.25
C PRO A 206 20.40 9.46 6.26
N VAL A 207 19.16 9.53 6.72
CA VAL A 207 17.94 9.66 5.91
C VAL A 207 17.70 11.11 5.49
N LYS A 208 17.44 11.34 4.20
CA LYS A 208 16.97 12.63 3.67
C LYS A 208 15.48 12.63 3.33
N THR A 209 14.98 11.51 2.82
CA THR A 209 13.55 11.33 2.51
C THR A 209 13.09 9.99 3.04
N THR A 210 11.87 9.95 3.59
CA THR A 210 11.16 8.71 3.87
C THR A 210 9.78 8.73 3.23
N VAL A 211 9.37 7.55 2.74
CA VAL A 211 8.02 7.30 2.24
C VAL A 211 7.52 6.04 2.93
N MET A 212 6.39 6.12 3.63
CA MET A 212 5.90 5.01 4.45
C MET A 212 4.39 4.82 4.36
N MET A 213 3.97 3.55 4.41
CA MET A 213 2.61 3.15 4.70
C MET A 213 2.45 3.09 6.23
N TYR A 214 1.75 4.07 6.79
CA TYR A 214 1.73 4.35 8.22
C TYR A 214 0.32 4.44 8.79
N SER A 215 0.15 4.05 10.05
CA SER A 215 -1.06 4.31 10.83
C SER A 215 -0.74 4.77 12.26
N SER A 216 -1.45 5.83 12.68
CA SER A 216 -1.41 6.37 14.04
C SER A 216 -2.53 5.85 14.94
N ALA A 217 -3.22 4.77 14.54
CA ALA A 217 -4.43 4.27 15.23
C ALA A 217 -4.21 3.96 16.72
N ASN A 218 -2.97 3.66 17.13
CA ASN A 218 -2.64 3.37 18.54
C ASN A 218 -2.10 4.60 19.29
N GLY A 219 -2.46 5.81 18.86
CA GLY A 219 -2.06 7.07 19.49
C GLY A 219 -0.66 7.56 19.10
N GLY A 220 0.06 6.80 18.27
CA GLY A 220 1.46 7.02 17.95
C GLY A 220 1.83 8.19 17.05
N GLY A 221 0.95 9.19 16.87
CA GLY A 221 1.31 10.39 16.09
C GLY A 221 2.48 11.19 16.68
N GLY A 222 2.97 10.80 17.88
CA GLY A 222 4.18 11.32 18.47
C GLY A 222 5.48 10.68 17.98
N THR A 223 5.46 9.57 17.25
CA THR A 223 6.70 8.85 16.90
C THR A 223 6.61 8.34 15.47
N LEU A 224 7.42 8.86 14.55
CA LEU A 224 7.39 8.46 13.14
C LEU A 224 8.61 7.64 12.78
N LEU A 225 9.80 8.21 12.92
CA LEU A 225 11.10 7.52 12.86
C LEU A 225 12.02 8.22 13.87
N GLY A 226 12.89 7.49 14.56
CA GLY A 226 13.65 8.10 15.66
C GLY A 226 14.98 7.44 15.92
N GLY A 227 15.64 7.91 16.99
CA GLY A 227 16.92 7.40 17.43
C GLY A 227 16.85 6.78 18.81
N TYR A 228 17.46 5.60 18.95
CA TYR A 228 17.53 4.82 20.17
C TYR A 228 18.97 4.37 20.39
N LYS A 229 19.51 4.61 21.59
CA LYS A 229 20.86 4.21 22.00
C LYS A 229 20.79 2.89 22.77
N LEU A 230 21.64 1.93 22.41
CA LEU A 230 21.89 0.79 23.29
C LEU A 230 22.75 1.24 24.48
N ALA A 231 22.40 0.84 25.70
CA ALA A 231 23.34 0.86 26.81
C ALA A 231 24.40 -0.23 26.54
N SER A 232 25.68 0.15 26.60
CA SER A 232 26.79 -0.48 25.89
C SER A 232 27.15 -1.92 26.29
N ASP A 233 26.68 -2.46 27.42
CA ASP A 233 27.34 -3.66 27.98
C ASP A 233 26.47 -4.91 28.08
N TYR A 234 25.13 -4.79 28.15
CA TYR A 234 24.25 -5.94 28.45
C TYR A 234 23.70 -6.70 27.22
N ASN A 235 23.79 -6.12 26.02
CA ASN A 235 23.00 -6.59 24.86
C ASN A 235 23.86 -7.19 23.73
N ALA A 236 25.16 -6.93 23.69
CA ALA A 236 26.06 -7.56 22.72
C ALA A 236 26.10 -9.09 22.90
N SER A 237 25.91 -9.57 24.14
CA SER A 237 25.79 -10.99 24.48
C SER A 237 24.52 -11.64 23.95
N ASP A 238 23.50 -10.87 23.56
CA ASP A 238 22.23 -11.40 23.05
C ASP A 238 22.18 -11.44 21.52
N LEU A 239 23.21 -10.95 20.82
CA LEU A 239 23.34 -11.07 19.37
C LEU A 239 23.56 -12.53 18.97
N LYS A 240 22.91 -12.95 17.88
CA LYS A 240 23.09 -14.28 17.28
C LYS A 240 24.18 -14.25 16.21
N ASP A 241 24.71 -15.42 15.86
CA ASP A 241 25.70 -15.56 14.78
C ASP A 241 25.26 -14.85 13.49
N GLY A 242 26.14 -13.99 12.97
CA GLY A 242 25.88 -13.19 11.77
C GLY A 242 25.03 -11.92 11.99
N GLU A 243 24.55 -11.67 13.21
CA GLU A 243 23.99 -10.37 13.60
C GLU A 243 25.12 -9.38 13.93
N THR A 244 24.97 -8.16 13.47
CA THR A 244 25.88 -7.06 13.77
C THR A 244 25.07 -5.90 14.32
N PHE A 245 25.64 -5.16 15.26
CA PHE A 245 25.02 -3.95 15.77
C PHE A 245 26.12 -2.93 16.02
N ASP A 246 26.07 -1.80 15.33
CA ASP A 246 26.99 -0.69 15.51
C ASP A 246 26.59 0.11 16.77
N ASP A 247 27.52 0.22 17.71
CA ASP A 247 27.38 0.92 18.99
C ASP A 247 27.67 2.43 18.90
N GLY A 248 28.03 2.94 17.70
CA GLY A 248 28.32 4.35 17.46
C GLY A 248 27.27 5.28 18.04
N ALA A 249 27.69 6.12 18.99
CA ALA A 249 26.82 6.98 19.79
C ALA A 249 26.09 8.04 18.92
N THR A 250 24.78 8.15 19.05
CA THR A 250 24.02 9.35 18.65
C THR A 250 22.94 9.62 19.68
N THR A 251 23.32 10.15 20.85
CA THR A 251 22.36 10.45 21.92
C THR A 251 21.67 11.80 21.77
N LEU A 252 22.09 12.69 20.88
CA LEU A 252 21.51 14.05 20.83
C LEU A 252 21.27 14.60 19.41
N ASP A 253 22.00 14.18 18.38
CA ASP A 253 21.81 14.70 17.02
C ASP A 253 20.43 14.39 16.40
N SER A 254 19.78 13.29 16.80
CA SER A 254 18.42 12.95 16.34
C SER A 254 17.29 13.64 17.12
N LEU A 255 17.61 14.33 18.22
CA LEU A 255 16.67 15.12 19.02
C LEU A 255 16.57 16.57 18.54
N ALA A 256 17.63 17.08 17.89
CA ALA A 256 17.61 18.37 17.22
C ALA A 256 16.80 18.33 15.91
N ASP A 257 16.72 17.17 15.25
CA ASP A 257 16.43 17.12 13.82
C ASP A 257 15.37 16.06 13.44
N PHE A 258 14.16 16.57 13.23
CA PHE A 258 13.24 16.32 12.11
C PHE A 258 12.47 15.01 11.85
N PHE A 259 12.69 13.86 12.50
CA PHE A 259 11.76 12.71 12.32
C PHE A 259 11.07 12.21 13.60
N SER A 260 11.61 12.59 14.77
CA SER A 260 11.11 12.24 16.11
C SER A 260 10.31 13.41 16.73
N ARG A 261 9.66 13.19 17.89
CA ARG A 261 9.01 14.25 18.69
C ARG A 261 9.83 14.46 19.95
N ASN A 262 10.26 15.69 20.18
CA ASN A 262 10.85 16.07 21.45
C ASN A 262 9.76 16.29 22.53
N TRP A 263 10.14 16.16 23.80
CA TRP A 263 9.32 16.39 25.00
C TRP A 263 8.63 17.77 25.01
N GLY A 264 9.19 18.77 24.32
CA GLY A 264 8.73 20.17 24.31
C GLY A 264 7.74 20.57 23.21
N GLY A 265 7.33 19.67 22.31
CA GLY A 265 6.31 20.00 21.29
C GLY A 265 6.82 20.31 19.87
N ASP A 266 8.13 20.29 19.65
CA ASP A 266 8.73 20.32 18.32
C ASP A 266 8.54 18.97 17.62
N ARG A 267 7.47 18.89 16.84
CA ARG A 267 7.12 17.72 16.02
C ARG A 267 7.48 18.03 14.58
N VAL A 268 8.02 17.07 13.84
CA VAL A 268 8.13 17.21 12.37
C VAL A 268 6.79 17.58 11.71
N LEU A 269 5.69 17.05 12.26
CA LEU A 269 4.33 17.38 11.81
C LEU A 269 3.84 18.77 12.26
N ASN A 270 4.53 19.44 13.17
CA ASN A 270 4.24 20.82 13.58
C ASN A 270 5.19 21.83 12.91
N ARG A 271 6.25 21.35 12.24
CA ARG A 271 7.28 22.16 11.60
C ARG A 271 6.91 22.51 10.16
N THR A 272 6.56 23.77 9.90
CA THR A 272 6.18 24.24 8.56
C THR A 272 7.35 24.33 7.58
N ASP A 273 8.58 24.36 8.08
CA ASP A 273 9.83 24.37 7.30
C ASP A 273 10.22 22.98 6.76
N VAL A 274 9.59 21.92 7.25
CA VAL A 274 9.77 20.55 6.74
C VAL A 274 8.67 20.21 5.74
N PRO A 275 8.99 19.81 4.50
CA PRO A 275 8.00 19.28 3.58
C PRO A 275 7.40 17.96 4.10
N VAL A 276 6.11 18.01 4.42
CA VAL A 276 5.31 16.85 4.81
C VAL A 276 4.23 16.63 3.77
N ARG A 277 3.99 15.36 3.41
CA ARG A 277 2.88 14.98 2.54
C ARG A 277 2.12 13.82 3.14
N LEU A 278 0.80 13.98 3.18
CA LEU A 278 -0.15 12.96 3.59
C LEU A 278 -0.96 12.59 2.36
N ASP A 279 -0.98 11.30 2.03
CA ASP A 279 -1.76 10.78 0.92
C ASP A 279 -1.48 11.55 -0.39
N GLY A 280 -0.19 11.85 -0.60
CA GLY A 280 0.35 12.55 -1.77
C GLY A 280 0.08 14.05 -1.83
N ALA A 281 -0.76 14.58 -0.93
CA ALA A 281 -1.01 16.01 -0.83
C ALA A 281 0.05 16.66 0.07
N LYS A 282 0.63 17.77 -0.39
CA LYS A 282 1.52 18.58 0.44
C LYS A 282 0.71 19.22 1.56
N ALA A 283 1.15 19.03 2.79
CA ALA A 283 0.52 19.57 3.98
C ALA A 283 1.17 20.91 4.33
N GLU A 284 0.50 22.01 4.02
CA GLU A 284 1.03 23.38 4.19
C GLU A 284 0.66 23.95 5.56
N THR A 285 -0.40 23.46 6.20
CA THR A 285 -0.89 23.93 7.52
C THR A 285 -0.80 22.86 8.59
N GLU A 286 -0.81 23.25 9.86
CA GLU A 286 -0.85 22.30 11.00
C GLU A 286 -2.06 21.35 10.92
N GLU A 287 -3.23 21.87 10.51
CA GLU A 287 -4.44 21.05 10.36
C GLU A 287 -4.26 19.96 9.30
N GLN A 288 -3.65 20.32 8.17
CA GLN A 288 -3.36 19.39 7.08
C GLN A 288 -2.29 18.36 7.44
N ARG A 289 -1.50 18.60 8.50
CA ARG A 289 -0.44 17.71 8.98
C ARG A 289 -0.95 16.71 10.02
N LYS A 290 -2.20 16.82 10.47
CA LYS A 290 -2.81 15.86 11.38
C LYS A 290 -2.98 14.50 10.71
N LEU A 291 -2.44 13.49 11.36
CA LEU A 291 -2.60 12.09 10.96
C LEU A 291 -4.06 11.68 11.13
N ASN A 292 -4.60 10.97 10.15
CA ASN A 292 -6.03 10.62 10.08
C ASN A 292 -6.49 9.53 11.07
N GLY A 293 -5.61 9.05 11.96
CA GLY A 293 -5.94 7.99 12.92
C GLY A 293 -6.09 6.59 12.30
N THR A 294 -5.88 6.46 10.99
CA THR A 294 -5.99 5.21 10.23
C THR A 294 -4.77 5.09 9.30
N TRP A 295 -4.91 4.30 8.25
CA TRP A 295 -3.93 4.13 7.19
C TRP A 295 -3.80 5.39 6.35
N GLN A 296 -2.56 5.82 6.12
CA GLN A 296 -2.19 6.85 5.16
C GLN A 296 -0.78 6.62 4.64
N ILE A 297 -0.47 7.22 3.50
CA ILE A 297 0.90 7.30 3.01
C ILE A 297 1.51 8.62 3.48
N LEU A 298 2.61 8.50 4.21
CA LEU A 298 3.32 9.61 4.81
C LEU A 298 4.69 9.75 4.14
N THR A 299 4.92 10.93 3.56
CA THR A 299 6.21 11.33 2.99
C THR A 299 6.78 12.47 3.80
N LEU A 300 8.04 12.36 4.20
CA LEU A 300 8.77 13.38 4.95
C LEU A 300 10.11 13.62 4.26
N ASP A 301 10.41 14.88 3.93
CA ASP A 301 11.71 15.32 3.44
C ASP A 301 12.39 16.10 4.56
N SER A 302 13.48 15.58 5.10
CA SER A 302 14.12 16.18 6.28
C SER A 302 15.63 15.98 6.22
N VAL A 303 16.36 17.07 6.40
CA VAL A 303 17.83 17.14 6.32
C VAL A 303 18.33 18.02 7.46
N LYS A 304 19.56 17.80 7.89
CA LYS A 304 20.27 18.71 8.80
C LYS A 304 20.46 20.07 8.15
N GLU A 305 20.75 21.12 8.95
CA GLU A 305 21.03 22.47 8.42
C GLU A 305 22.16 22.50 7.38
N ASN A 306 23.15 21.63 7.51
CA ASN A 306 24.27 21.48 6.56
C ASN A 306 23.90 20.70 5.28
N GLY A 307 22.64 20.26 5.13
CA GLY A 307 22.14 19.49 3.98
C GLY A 307 22.41 17.98 4.04
N GLU A 308 23.04 17.46 5.09
CA GLU A 308 23.25 16.03 5.31
C GLU A 308 21.96 15.32 5.74
N GLY A 309 21.93 13.99 5.60
CA GLY A 309 20.80 13.18 6.08
C GLY A 309 20.74 13.13 7.61
N VAL A 310 19.52 13.08 8.12
CA VAL A 310 19.25 12.91 9.55
C VAL A 310 19.46 11.45 9.95
N PRO A 311 20.27 11.16 10.97
CA PRO A 311 20.52 9.80 11.40
C PRO A 311 19.26 9.18 12.05
N VAL A 312 18.68 8.18 11.39
CA VAL A 312 17.59 7.34 11.92
C VAL A 312 18.18 6.03 12.44
N ARG A 313 17.75 5.60 13.62
CA ARG A 313 18.29 4.42 14.33
C ARG A 313 17.22 3.45 14.83
N ALA A 314 15.94 3.81 14.81
CA ALA A 314 14.88 2.93 15.28
C ALA A 314 13.49 3.29 14.76
N LEU A 315 12.64 2.28 14.76
CA LEU A 315 11.19 2.41 14.69
C LEU A 315 10.61 2.30 16.11
N GLY A 316 9.52 3.02 16.35
CA GLY A 316 8.75 2.87 17.59
C GLY A 316 9.31 3.61 18.81
N THR A 317 10.26 4.53 18.67
CA THR A 317 10.96 5.18 19.80
C THR A 317 10.79 6.70 19.76
N LEU A 318 10.32 7.30 20.86
CA LEU A 318 10.09 8.76 21.00
C LEU A 318 11.40 9.52 21.13
N THR A 319 12.32 8.94 21.89
CA THR A 319 13.60 9.50 22.30
C THR A 319 14.63 8.37 22.46
N ASP A 320 15.83 8.71 22.92
CA ASP A 320 16.94 7.80 23.18
C ASP A 320 16.80 7.02 24.52
N ASP A 321 15.81 7.34 25.35
CA ASP A 321 15.70 6.81 26.73
C ASP A 321 15.12 5.39 26.84
N GLY A 322 14.62 4.81 25.76
CA GLY A 322 14.08 3.45 25.74
C GLY A 322 12.85 3.20 26.63
N ALA A 323 12.29 4.25 27.24
CA ALA A 323 11.13 4.19 28.14
C ALA A 323 9.89 4.83 27.51
N ASN A 324 10.05 5.58 26.42
CA ASN A 324 8.96 6.20 25.68
C ASN A 324 8.87 5.61 24.27
N CYS A 325 8.25 4.44 24.15
CA CYS A 325 8.15 3.72 22.89
C CYS A 325 6.69 3.37 22.56
N GLY A 326 6.45 2.99 21.30
CA GLY A 326 5.17 2.47 20.82
C GLY A 326 4.17 3.52 20.32
N GLY A 327 3.02 3.01 19.88
CA GLY A 327 1.91 3.78 19.29
C GLY A 327 1.80 3.68 17.76
N GLN A 328 2.84 3.17 17.08
CA GLN A 328 2.94 3.16 15.62
C GLN A 328 2.47 1.83 15.04
N ILE A 329 1.94 1.89 13.82
CA ILE A 329 1.75 0.71 13.00
C ILE A 329 2.32 1.00 11.61
N TYR A 330 3.23 0.14 11.14
CA TYR A 330 3.87 0.28 9.84
C TYR A 330 3.50 -0.88 8.93
N GLY A 331 3.02 -0.56 7.73
CA GLY A 331 2.89 -1.56 6.66
C GLY A 331 4.20 -1.73 5.91
N GLU A 332 4.79 -0.62 5.46
CA GLU A 332 6.00 -0.62 4.66
C GLU A 332 6.72 0.72 4.77
N ILE A 333 8.04 0.71 4.74
CA ILE A 333 8.89 1.88 4.93
C ILE A 333 10.02 1.85 3.91
N LEU A 334 10.16 2.95 3.18
CA LEU A 334 11.29 3.21 2.29
C LEU A 334 12.09 4.39 2.86
N LEU A 335 13.38 4.17 3.10
CA LEU A 335 14.32 5.19 3.57
C LEU A 335 15.31 5.52 2.45
N PHE A 336 15.61 6.80 2.25
CA PHE A 336 16.51 7.28 1.20
C PHE A 336 17.60 8.15 1.82
N THR A 337 18.86 7.94 1.43
CA THR A 337 20.00 8.82 1.82
C THR A 337 20.20 9.97 0.84
N ASN A 338 19.56 9.91 -0.31
CA ASN A 338 19.45 10.96 -1.32
C ASN A 338 18.13 11.72 -1.16
N ALA A 339 18.14 13.00 -1.55
CA ALA A 339 16.91 13.74 -1.73
C ALA A 339 16.20 13.24 -3.00
N LEU A 340 14.92 12.90 -2.89
CA LEU A 340 14.15 12.43 -4.04
C LEU A 340 13.73 13.58 -4.94
N THR A 341 13.78 13.36 -6.26
CA THR A 341 13.08 14.23 -7.20
C THR A 341 11.57 14.10 -7.04
N ALA A 342 10.80 15.05 -7.58
CA ALA A 342 9.34 14.97 -7.56
C ALA A 342 8.83 13.67 -8.22
N VAL A 343 9.45 13.24 -9.31
CA VAL A 343 9.10 12.01 -10.05
C VAL A 343 9.43 10.75 -9.22
N GLN A 344 10.61 10.69 -8.59
CA GLN A 344 10.97 9.56 -7.71
C GLN A 344 10.04 9.43 -6.51
N ARG A 345 9.71 10.56 -5.87
CA ARG A 345 8.75 10.59 -4.77
C ARG A 345 7.39 10.07 -5.20
N LEU A 346 6.86 10.56 -6.33
CA LEU A 346 5.58 10.11 -6.87
C LEU A 346 5.57 8.61 -7.20
N ALA A 347 6.68 8.06 -7.68
CA ALA A 347 6.79 6.62 -7.94
C ALA A 347 6.70 5.78 -6.65
N ALA A 348 7.39 6.19 -5.58
CA ALA A 348 7.32 5.51 -4.29
C ALA A 348 5.91 5.60 -3.68
N GLU A 349 5.32 6.79 -3.73
CA GLU A 349 3.95 7.06 -3.31
C GLU A 349 2.92 6.22 -4.10
N ALA A 350 3.01 6.19 -5.43
CA ALA A 350 2.14 5.41 -6.31
C ALA A 350 2.24 3.91 -6.04
N TYR A 351 3.46 3.42 -5.83
CA TYR A 351 3.70 2.03 -5.50
C TYR A 351 2.98 1.65 -4.20
N LEU A 352 3.16 2.43 -3.13
CA LEU A 352 2.47 2.17 -1.87
C LEU A 352 0.96 2.30 -2.04
N ALA A 353 0.48 3.25 -2.86
CA ALA A 353 -0.94 3.42 -3.19
C ALA A 353 -1.55 2.15 -3.80
N ALA A 354 -0.89 1.63 -4.83
CA ALA A 354 -1.32 0.46 -5.58
C ALA A 354 -1.27 -0.78 -4.71
N LYS A 355 -0.17 -0.97 -3.98
CA LYS A 355 0.02 -2.14 -3.13
C LYS A 355 -0.95 -2.14 -1.96
N TRP A 356 -0.97 -1.07 -1.16
CA TRP A 356 -1.69 -1.04 0.11
C TRP A 356 -3.15 -0.63 -0.01
N ARG A 357 -3.58 -0.05 -1.14
CA ARG A 357 -4.98 0.26 -1.46
C ARG A 357 -5.71 1.09 -0.38
N VAL A 358 -4.99 2.03 0.23
CA VAL A 358 -5.52 2.87 1.31
C VAL A 358 -6.75 3.65 0.83
N PRO A 359 -7.89 3.63 1.56
CA PRO A 359 -9.08 4.36 1.15
C PRO A 359 -8.82 5.85 0.91
N GLY A 360 -9.30 6.39 -0.22
CA GLY A 360 -9.09 7.78 -0.62
C GLY A 360 -7.75 8.03 -1.34
N TYR A 361 -6.92 7.00 -1.43
CA TYR A 361 -5.61 7.03 -2.05
C TYR A 361 -5.38 5.84 -2.99
N GLU A 362 -6.35 4.93 -3.12
CA GLU A 362 -6.17 3.68 -3.86
C GLU A 362 -6.06 3.89 -5.38
N LEU A 363 -5.05 3.26 -6.00
CA LEU A 363 -4.98 3.08 -7.44
C LEU A 363 -5.78 1.82 -7.78
N ALA A 364 -7.10 1.96 -7.83
CA ALA A 364 -8.00 0.86 -8.12
C ALA A 364 -8.37 0.80 -9.60
N LEU A 365 -8.25 -0.39 -10.20
CA LEU A 365 -8.65 -0.64 -11.59
C LEU A 365 -10.17 -0.62 -11.73
N ARG A 366 -10.68 0.25 -12.60
CA ARG A 366 -12.13 0.37 -12.89
C ARG A 366 -12.45 0.34 -14.37
N HIS A 367 -11.69 1.05 -15.21
CA HIS A 367 -11.98 1.15 -16.64
C HIS A 367 -10.69 1.22 -17.45
N VAL A 368 -10.21 0.06 -17.93
CA VAL A 368 -9.04 -0.04 -18.80
C VAL A 368 -9.31 -1.05 -19.90
N GLN A 369 -9.08 -0.63 -21.14
CA GLN A 369 -9.13 -1.46 -22.34
C GLN A 369 -7.77 -1.44 -23.01
N VAL A 370 -7.26 -2.61 -23.40
CA VAL A 370 -5.99 -2.78 -24.08
C VAL A 370 -6.28 -3.34 -25.47
N GLU A 371 -5.94 -2.59 -26.50
CA GLU A 371 -5.98 -3.03 -27.90
C GLU A 371 -4.84 -4.02 -28.19
N ASP A 372 -4.97 -4.77 -29.28
CA ASP A 372 -3.91 -5.69 -29.72
C ASP A 372 -2.58 -4.93 -29.91
N GLY A 373 -1.52 -5.42 -29.27
CA GLY A 373 -0.20 -4.80 -29.27
C GLY A 373 -0.02 -3.66 -28.24
N GLY A 374 -1.06 -3.29 -27.49
CA GLY A 374 -0.95 -2.41 -26.32
C GLY A 374 -0.54 -3.18 -25.05
N VAL A 375 -0.02 -2.46 -24.05
CA VAL A 375 0.43 -3.06 -22.79
C VAL A 375 -0.14 -2.31 -21.59
N PHE A 376 -0.86 -3.01 -20.71
CA PHE A 376 -1.12 -2.55 -19.36
C PHE A 376 -0.15 -3.24 -18.39
N ALA A 377 0.76 -2.47 -17.79
CA ALA A 377 1.85 -2.98 -16.99
C ALA A 377 1.56 -2.85 -15.50
N ALA A 378 1.85 -3.94 -14.77
CA ALA A 378 1.97 -3.96 -13.32
C ALA A 378 3.24 -4.74 -12.99
N ASP A 379 4.25 -4.05 -12.46
CA ASP A 379 5.54 -4.68 -12.21
C ASP A 379 5.45 -5.67 -11.05
N THR A 380 5.56 -6.97 -11.35
CA THR A 380 5.36 -8.05 -10.37
C THR A 380 6.44 -8.11 -9.30
N ALA A 381 7.60 -7.48 -9.51
CA ALA A 381 8.60 -7.34 -8.45
C ALA A 381 8.06 -6.46 -7.32
N PHE A 382 7.22 -5.48 -7.64
CA PHE A 382 6.59 -4.55 -6.69
C PHE A 382 5.17 -4.98 -6.30
N LEU A 383 4.37 -5.39 -7.28
CA LEU A 383 2.98 -5.81 -7.14
C LEU A 383 2.85 -7.29 -7.52
N PRO A 384 3.27 -8.23 -6.64
CA PRO A 384 3.34 -9.65 -6.99
C PRO A 384 1.99 -10.29 -7.32
N ASN A 385 0.87 -9.65 -6.93
CA ASN A 385 -0.48 -10.08 -7.27
C ASN A 385 -1.11 -9.20 -8.35
N GLY A 386 -0.34 -8.30 -8.98
CA GLY A 386 -0.83 -7.31 -9.92
C GLY A 386 -1.58 -6.15 -9.26
N MET A 387 -2.24 -5.35 -10.10
CA MET A 387 -3.02 -4.19 -9.67
C MET A 387 -4.38 -4.60 -9.10
N GLY A 388 -4.82 -3.93 -8.03
CA GLY A 388 -6.10 -4.25 -7.38
C GLY A 388 -7.33 -3.83 -8.18
N LEU A 389 -8.30 -4.75 -8.35
CA LEU A 389 -9.63 -4.44 -8.90
C LEU A 389 -10.41 -3.51 -7.97
N GLY A 390 -11.15 -2.55 -8.56
CA GLY A 390 -12.04 -1.67 -7.82
C GLY A 390 -13.15 -2.40 -7.08
N ARG A 391 -13.56 -1.85 -5.93
CA ARG A 391 -14.63 -2.43 -5.10
C ARG A 391 -16.03 -2.20 -5.66
N ASN A 392 -16.21 -1.18 -6.49
CA ASN A 392 -17.47 -0.89 -7.15
C ASN A 392 -17.21 -0.87 -8.65
N LEU A 393 -17.46 -2.01 -9.30
CA LEU A 393 -17.31 -2.14 -10.74
C LEU A 393 -18.68 -1.95 -11.38
N ALA A 394 -18.80 -0.99 -12.28
CA ALA A 394 -20.04 -0.70 -12.97
C ALA A 394 -19.84 -0.94 -14.47
N PHE A 395 -20.78 -1.69 -15.06
CA PHE A 395 -20.78 -2.04 -16.47
C PHE A 395 -22.13 -1.72 -17.07
N MET A 396 -22.13 -1.32 -18.34
CA MET A 396 -23.33 -1.15 -19.13
C MET A 396 -23.30 -2.15 -20.28
N VAL A 397 -24.43 -2.75 -20.60
CA VAL A 397 -24.64 -3.52 -21.83
C VAL A 397 -25.51 -2.69 -22.74
N ASP A 398 -25.03 -2.41 -23.94
CA ASP A 398 -25.78 -1.64 -24.92
C ASP A 398 -26.91 -2.47 -25.56
N ALA A 399 -27.72 -1.80 -26.40
CA ALA A 399 -28.84 -2.43 -27.10
C ALA A 399 -28.41 -3.56 -28.06
N THR A 400 -27.14 -3.65 -28.44
CA THR A 400 -26.58 -4.72 -29.28
C THR A 400 -26.14 -5.94 -28.48
N GLY A 401 -26.15 -5.85 -27.14
CA GLY A 401 -25.64 -6.88 -26.26
C GLY A 401 -24.13 -6.76 -26.00
N THR A 402 -23.52 -5.63 -26.37
CA THR A 402 -22.08 -5.39 -26.15
C THR A 402 -21.86 -4.75 -24.78
N VAL A 403 -20.88 -5.25 -24.02
CA VAL A 403 -20.48 -4.63 -22.75
C VAL A 403 -19.66 -3.38 -23.03
N VAL A 404 -20.23 -2.22 -22.73
CA VAL A 404 -19.57 -0.92 -22.74
C VAL A 404 -18.62 -0.82 -21.54
N ASP A 405 -17.43 -0.25 -21.75
CA ASP A 405 -16.39 -0.06 -20.72
C ASP A 405 -15.93 -1.35 -20.01
N ALA A 406 -16.00 -2.50 -20.68
CA ALA A 406 -15.44 -3.74 -20.17
C ALA A 406 -13.94 -3.58 -19.81
N LEU A 407 -13.48 -4.22 -18.73
CA LEU A 407 -12.05 -4.25 -18.41
C LEU A 407 -11.38 -5.31 -19.29
N ARG A 408 -10.61 -4.85 -20.29
CA ARG A 408 -9.83 -5.69 -21.19
C ARG A 408 -8.35 -5.45 -20.93
N LEU A 409 -7.75 -6.26 -20.08
CA LEU A 409 -6.42 -6.00 -19.52
C LEU A 409 -5.28 -6.74 -20.25
N GLY A 410 -5.58 -7.43 -21.35
CA GLY A 410 -4.59 -8.25 -22.07
C GLY A 410 -3.94 -9.28 -21.15
N ALA A 411 -2.62 -9.38 -21.20
CA ALA A 411 -1.82 -10.30 -20.39
C ALA A 411 -1.59 -9.84 -18.94
N ALA A 412 -2.14 -8.68 -18.52
CA ALA A 412 -1.88 -8.15 -17.19
C ALA A 412 -2.46 -9.03 -16.08
N GLU A 413 -1.76 -9.08 -14.95
CA GLU A 413 -2.24 -9.71 -13.73
C GLU A 413 -2.92 -8.68 -12.82
N VAL A 414 -3.97 -9.11 -12.11
CA VAL A 414 -4.74 -8.27 -11.20
C VAL A 414 -5.10 -9.00 -9.91
N ASP A 415 -5.41 -8.22 -8.87
CA ASP A 415 -5.73 -8.72 -7.53
C ASP A 415 -7.20 -8.43 -7.15
N ALA A 416 -7.91 -9.47 -6.73
CA ALA A 416 -9.35 -9.40 -6.38
C ALA A 416 -9.62 -9.62 -4.88
N TYR A 417 -8.60 -9.57 -4.03
CA TYR A 417 -8.69 -9.93 -2.60
C TYR A 417 -9.77 -9.19 -1.78
N GLN A 418 -10.01 -7.90 -2.07
CA GLN A 418 -10.90 -7.06 -1.25
C GLN A 418 -12.40 -7.39 -1.41
N GLY A 419 -12.81 -8.07 -2.48
CA GLY A 419 -14.24 -8.16 -2.81
C GLY A 419 -14.85 -6.83 -3.24
N GLY A 420 -16.15 -6.86 -3.53
CA GLY A 420 -16.85 -5.69 -4.04
C GLY A 420 -18.26 -5.95 -4.56
N THR A 421 -18.83 -4.92 -5.16
CA THR A 421 -20.09 -4.97 -5.89
C THR A 421 -19.83 -4.78 -7.37
N VAL A 422 -20.35 -5.71 -8.15
CA VAL A 422 -20.44 -5.65 -9.61
C VAL A 422 -21.85 -5.18 -9.94
N THR A 423 -21.97 -3.99 -10.51
CA THR A 423 -23.24 -3.45 -11.01
C THR A 423 -23.27 -3.63 -12.52
N VAL A 424 -24.32 -4.25 -13.05
CA VAL A 424 -24.54 -4.36 -14.49
C VAL A 424 -25.89 -3.75 -14.84
N ASP A 425 -25.85 -2.71 -15.65
CA ASP A 425 -27.01 -2.12 -16.30
C ASP A 425 -27.14 -2.70 -17.71
N PHE A 426 -28.33 -3.20 -18.06
CA PHE A 426 -28.59 -3.78 -19.39
C PHE A 426 -29.32 -2.80 -20.33
N GLY A 427 -29.72 -1.61 -19.86
CA GLY A 427 -30.52 -0.65 -20.63
C GLY A 427 -31.91 -1.15 -21.03
N THR A 428 -32.31 -2.34 -20.57
CA THR A 428 -33.60 -2.97 -20.82
C THR A 428 -33.96 -3.93 -19.71
N GLU A 429 -35.25 -4.04 -19.38
CA GLU A 429 -35.76 -5.01 -18.41
C GLU A 429 -35.70 -6.46 -18.94
N LYS A 430 -35.49 -6.68 -20.26
CA LYS A 430 -35.50 -8.01 -20.87
C LYS A 430 -34.25 -8.28 -21.72
N PRO A 431 -33.04 -8.33 -21.11
CA PRO A 431 -31.82 -8.60 -21.85
C PRO A 431 -31.85 -9.97 -22.53
N GLN A 432 -31.03 -10.13 -23.58
CA GLN A 432 -30.87 -11.42 -24.24
C GLN A 432 -30.23 -12.43 -23.29
N ALA A 433 -30.64 -13.70 -23.39
CA ALA A 433 -29.95 -14.77 -22.66
C ALA A 433 -28.57 -14.97 -23.27
N GLY A 434 -27.56 -15.12 -22.43
CA GLY A 434 -26.18 -15.19 -22.91
C GLY A 434 -25.16 -14.97 -21.82
N VAL A 435 -23.90 -14.95 -22.23
CA VAL A 435 -22.75 -14.65 -21.38
C VAL A 435 -22.15 -13.32 -21.83
N TYR A 436 -22.07 -12.39 -20.90
CA TYR A 436 -21.53 -11.04 -21.14
C TYR A 436 -20.23 -10.92 -20.36
N ARG A 437 -19.11 -10.87 -21.08
CA ARG A 437 -17.78 -10.81 -20.46
C ARG A 437 -17.46 -9.41 -19.99
N LEU A 438 -17.33 -9.22 -18.68
CA LEU A 438 -17.09 -7.95 -18.02
C LEU A 438 -15.59 -7.65 -17.86
N ILE A 439 -14.82 -8.67 -17.47
CA ILE A 439 -13.38 -8.56 -17.22
C ILE A 439 -12.66 -9.68 -17.99
N SER A 440 -11.55 -9.33 -18.63
CA SER A 440 -10.56 -10.27 -19.16
C SER A 440 -9.15 -9.82 -18.77
N ALA A 441 -8.37 -10.71 -18.17
CA ALA A 441 -7.01 -10.48 -17.71
C ALA A 441 -6.16 -11.74 -17.92
N GLY A 442 -4.83 -11.61 -17.85
CA GLY A 442 -3.92 -12.76 -17.87
C GLY A 442 -4.11 -13.64 -16.64
N ARG A 443 -4.31 -13.02 -15.47
CA ARG A 443 -4.57 -13.71 -14.20
C ARG A 443 -5.28 -12.81 -13.19
N ILE A 444 -6.20 -13.39 -12.43
CA ILE A 444 -6.87 -12.79 -11.28
C ILE A 444 -6.44 -13.52 -10.00
N HIS A 445 -5.64 -12.86 -9.18
CA HIS A 445 -5.09 -13.38 -7.94
C HIS A 445 -6.05 -13.19 -6.76
N ARG A 446 -5.92 -14.09 -5.78
CA ARG A 446 -6.55 -14.02 -4.45
C ARG A 446 -8.06 -13.74 -4.48
N LEU A 447 -8.75 -14.21 -5.52
CA LEU A 447 -10.19 -14.09 -5.63
C LEU A 447 -10.89 -14.92 -4.54
N ASP A 448 -11.76 -14.27 -3.79
CA ASP A 448 -12.79 -14.92 -2.97
C ASP A 448 -14.16 -14.53 -3.51
N ALA A 449 -14.81 -15.44 -4.24
CA ALA A 449 -16.09 -15.16 -4.89
C ALA A 449 -17.20 -14.80 -3.90
N ALA A 450 -17.13 -15.24 -2.64
CA ALA A 450 -18.12 -14.93 -1.62
C ALA A 450 -18.09 -13.46 -1.19
N LYS A 451 -16.96 -12.77 -1.39
CA LYS A 451 -16.82 -11.34 -1.13
C LYS A 451 -17.35 -10.45 -2.27
N TRP A 452 -17.82 -11.04 -3.36
CA TRP A 452 -18.34 -10.31 -4.52
C TRP A 452 -19.85 -10.44 -4.64
N THR A 453 -20.51 -9.31 -4.79
CA THR A 453 -21.97 -9.19 -4.94
C THR A 453 -22.32 -8.70 -6.33
N LEU A 454 -23.41 -9.21 -6.89
CA LEU A 454 -23.97 -8.74 -8.15
C LEU A 454 -25.19 -7.87 -7.87
N LYS A 455 -25.24 -6.69 -8.50
CA LYS A 455 -26.38 -5.78 -8.50
C LYS A 455 -26.82 -5.53 -9.95
N THR A 456 -28.12 -5.66 -10.20
CA THR A 456 -28.74 -5.27 -11.47
C THR A 456 -30.04 -4.54 -11.17
N GLU A 457 -30.59 -3.84 -12.14
CA GLU A 457 -32.00 -3.44 -12.11
C GLU A 457 -32.92 -4.68 -12.17
N PRO A 458 -34.21 -4.56 -11.79
CA PRO A 458 -35.18 -5.63 -11.95
C PRO A 458 -35.27 -6.08 -13.41
N LEU A 459 -35.20 -7.40 -13.67
CA LEU A 459 -35.27 -7.95 -15.01
C LEU A 459 -36.47 -8.90 -15.16
N ASN A 460 -37.31 -8.64 -16.16
CA ASN A 460 -38.55 -9.36 -16.40
C ASN A 460 -38.27 -10.78 -16.94
N GLY A 461 -38.54 -11.78 -16.09
CA GLY A 461 -38.38 -13.19 -16.44
C GLY A 461 -36.92 -13.59 -16.72
N ARG A 462 -35.95 -12.83 -16.19
CA ARG A 462 -34.52 -13.10 -16.33
C ARG A 462 -33.86 -13.23 -14.97
N LYS A 463 -32.85 -14.09 -14.89
CA LYS A 463 -31.94 -14.21 -13.75
C LYS A 463 -30.53 -13.95 -14.22
N VAL A 464 -29.78 -13.15 -13.47
CA VAL A 464 -28.37 -12.87 -13.75
C VAL A 464 -27.51 -13.54 -12.70
N LEU A 465 -26.45 -14.20 -13.16
CA LEU A 465 -25.50 -14.90 -12.32
C LEU A 465 -24.11 -14.38 -12.59
N LEU A 466 -23.36 -14.07 -11.54
CA LEU A 466 -21.94 -13.76 -11.66
C LEU A 466 -21.16 -15.06 -11.87
N ALA A 467 -20.25 -15.07 -12.84
CA ALA A 467 -19.44 -16.23 -13.18
C ALA A 467 -17.97 -15.82 -13.34
N TRP A 468 -17.10 -16.39 -12.51
CA TRP A 468 -15.65 -16.24 -12.65
C TRP A 468 -15.12 -17.27 -13.65
N GLU A 469 -14.33 -16.80 -14.60
CA GLU A 469 -13.83 -17.60 -15.71
C GLU A 469 -12.44 -18.12 -15.40
N LYS A 470 -12.23 -19.39 -15.74
CA LYS A 470 -10.94 -20.06 -15.66
C LYS A 470 -10.29 -20.10 -17.04
N ASP A 471 -8.96 -20.18 -17.07
CA ASP A 471 -8.22 -20.50 -18.27
C ASP A 471 -8.54 -21.91 -18.79
N ALA A 472 -8.09 -22.23 -20.00
CA ALA A 472 -8.34 -23.53 -20.63
C ALA A 472 -7.77 -24.70 -19.82
N SER A 473 -6.73 -24.47 -19.00
CA SER A 473 -6.13 -25.51 -18.15
C SER A 473 -6.89 -25.71 -16.83
N GLY A 474 -7.70 -24.74 -16.39
CA GLY A 474 -8.63 -24.85 -15.26
C GLY A 474 -8.18 -24.33 -13.87
N PRO A 475 -6.90 -24.08 -13.55
CA PRO A 475 -6.50 -23.58 -12.24
C PRO A 475 -6.43 -22.04 -12.16
N VAL A 476 -6.33 -21.32 -13.27
CA VAL A 476 -6.09 -19.87 -13.25
C VAL A 476 -7.37 -19.11 -13.56
N MET A 477 -7.76 -18.18 -12.70
CA MET A 477 -8.87 -17.26 -12.99
C MET A 477 -8.40 -16.18 -13.97
N THR A 478 -9.12 -15.98 -15.07
CA THR A 478 -8.75 -15.06 -16.16
C THR A 478 -9.84 -14.06 -16.51
N GLY A 479 -11.03 -14.19 -15.93
CA GLY A 479 -12.13 -13.31 -16.28
C GLY A 479 -13.29 -13.32 -15.33
N LEU A 480 -14.20 -12.39 -15.61
CA LEU A 480 -15.48 -12.26 -14.95
C LEU A 480 -16.54 -12.03 -16.03
N SER A 481 -17.61 -12.79 -15.96
CA SER A 481 -18.78 -12.68 -16.81
C SER A 481 -20.04 -12.60 -15.98
N VAL A 482 -21.09 -12.05 -16.58
CA VAL A 482 -22.46 -12.28 -16.12
C VAL A 482 -23.20 -13.16 -17.10
N LYS A 483 -23.89 -14.17 -16.56
CA LYS A 483 -24.74 -15.08 -17.32
C LYS A 483 -26.20 -14.69 -17.11
N VAL A 484 -26.86 -14.28 -18.18
CA VAL A 484 -28.30 -14.03 -18.20
C VAL A 484 -29.01 -15.30 -18.64
N VAL A 485 -29.89 -15.81 -17.79
CA VAL A 485 -30.72 -16.98 -18.08
C VAL A 485 -32.20 -16.61 -17.98
N ALA A 486 -33.06 -17.32 -18.71
CA ALA A 486 -34.50 -17.23 -18.47
C ALA A 486 -34.82 -17.73 -17.06
N GLN A 487 -35.69 -17.03 -16.32
CA GLN A 487 -36.36 -17.63 -15.18
C GLN A 487 -37.32 -18.68 -15.72
N GLY A 488 -37.19 -19.92 -15.25
CA GLY A 488 -38.12 -20.98 -15.63
C GLY A 488 -39.55 -20.55 -15.34
N PHE A 489 -40.45 -20.73 -16.30
CA PHE A 489 -41.88 -20.63 -16.08
C PHE A 489 -42.37 -21.98 -15.53
N ALA A 490 -43.22 -21.94 -14.50
CA ALA A 490 -43.98 -23.11 -14.09
C ALA A 490 -45.17 -23.26 -15.05
N LEU A 491 -45.23 -24.36 -15.81
CA LEU A 491 -46.43 -24.73 -16.55
C LEU A 491 -47.42 -25.36 -15.57
N HIS A 492 -48.46 -24.60 -15.20
CA HIS A 492 -49.64 -25.18 -14.56
C HIS A 492 -50.57 -25.69 -15.66
N PHE A 493 -50.58 -26.99 -15.87
CA PHE A 493 -51.64 -27.64 -16.64
C PHE A 493 -52.89 -27.71 -15.75
N ARG A 494 -54.03 -27.22 -16.26
CA ARG A 494 -55.33 -27.39 -15.64
C ARG A 494 -55.94 -28.72 -16.06
#